data_AF-A0AA38UIY1-F1
#
_entry.id   AF-A0AA38UIY1-F1
#
_cell.length_a   1.000
_cell.length_b   1.000
_cell.length_c   1.000
_cell.angle_alpha   90.00
_cell.angle_beta   90.00
_cell.angle_gamma   90.00
#
_symmetry.space_group_name_H-M   'P 1'
#
loop_
_entity.id
_entity.type
_entity.pdbx_description
1 polymer ?
#
loop_
_entity_poly.entity_id
_entity_poly.type
_entity_poly.pdbx_seq_one_letter_code
_entity_poly.pdbx_strand_id
1 'polypeptide(L)'
;MRFAILILLSVVCSVSAEAIESLLRRGSISQVCACISGDLRLDSYFGGKKVTAGALGESCLCESDVPTFVSGNNVCKNGIDMVGQAIVEFIVVEMIKSCSNKQTCTFPDHATPACSASNKCGFSCGDGYSLVNKNGHSSCTCPSPKSVCNGKCSNSCPSGRSLPEKRNHLHYGQQTQRVCRPGWMACGIAGGTLRQWECIDIQRDLESCGGCPSDVVSADGDFGRGVDCTTIPGVSDVSCVSGRCAVEKCMPGYKVSRSGRHCEPEEDTTATSDDDKSTLRGKIVAAAAAFAGLEHLPFSE
;
A
#
# COMPACT_ATOMS: atom_id res chain seq x y z
N MET A 1 21.80 40.97 -59.94
CA MET A 1 20.83 40.87 -58.82
C MET A 1 20.36 39.42 -58.74
N ARG A 2 21.23 38.45 -58.37
CA ARG A 2 21.42 37.85 -57.03
C ARG A 2 20.10 37.59 -56.26
N PHE A 3 19.44 36.47 -56.57
CA PHE A 3 18.52 35.79 -55.66
C PHE A 3 19.34 34.89 -54.74
N ALA A 4 19.39 35.24 -53.45
CA ALA A 4 20.10 34.48 -52.43
C ALA A 4 19.19 33.37 -51.87
N ILE A 5 19.72 32.15 -51.88
CA ILE A 5 19.15 30.95 -51.28
C ILE A 5 19.20 31.10 -49.75
N LEU A 6 18.04 31.06 -49.09
CA LEU A 6 17.93 30.96 -47.64
C LEU A 6 17.75 29.48 -47.26
N ILE A 7 18.87 28.81 -46.96
CA ILE A 7 18.89 27.55 -46.19
C ILE A 7 19.44 27.93 -44.82
N LEU A 8 18.57 27.98 -43.81
CA LEU A 8 18.93 28.21 -42.42
C LEU A 8 18.42 27.04 -41.56
N LEU A 9 19.35 26.10 -41.35
CA LEU A 9 19.63 25.35 -40.12
C LEU A 9 18.53 25.33 -39.05
N SER A 10 17.76 24.23 -39.01
CA SER A 10 17.09 23.77 -37.79
C SER A 10 17.96 22.70 -37.11
N VAL A 11 18.93 23.16 -36.33
CA VAL A 11 19.66 22.33 -35.36
C VAL A 11 19.31 22.85 -33.96
N VAL A 12 19.13 21.91 -33.04
CA VAL A 12 18.88 22.06 -31.59
C VAL A 12 17.41 22.17 -31.15
N CYS A 13 16.83 21.03 -30.77
CA CYS A 13 16.29 20.81 -29.42
C CYS A 13 15.99 19.32 -29.20
N SER A 14 17.03 18.48 -29.16
CA SER A 14 16.95 17.07 -28.77
C SER A 14 17.48 16.85 -27.36
N VAL A 15 17.18 17.77 -26.43
CA VAL A 15 17.57 17.69 -25.01
C VAL A 15 16.34 17.87 -24.15
N SER A 16 15.42 16.90 -24.23
CA SER A 16 14.28 16.81 -23.31
C SER A 16 13.75 15.39 -23.15
N ALA A 17 13.97 14.47 -24.10
CA ALA A 17 13.58 13.07 -23.94
C ALA A 17 14.44 12.34 -22.90
N GLU A 18 15.77 12.46 -22.98
CA GLU A 18 16.70 11.73 -22.08
C GLU A 18 16.63 12.24 -20.62
N ALA A 19 16.34 13.53 -20.42
CA ALA A 19 16.18 14.11 -19.08
C ALA A 19 14.88 13.64 -18.41
N ILE A 20 13.78 13.47 -19.18
CA ILE A 20 12.53 12.91 -18.67
C ILE A 20 12.67 11.39 -18.46
N GLU A 21 13.39 10.69 -19.34
CA GLU A 21 13.66 9.25 -19.21
C GLU A 21 14.52 8.94 -17.97
N SER A 22 15.51 9.78 -17.67
CA SER A 22 16.33 9.64 -16.45
C SER A 22 15.59 9.98 -15.15
N LEU A 23 14.57 10.85 -15.19
CA LEU A 23 13.70 11.12 -14.04
C LEU A 23 12.68 10.00 -13.81
N LEU A 24 12.22 9.32 -14.87
CA LEU A 24 11.39 8.11 -14.78
C LEU A 24 12.18 6.86 -14.35
N ARG A 25 13.51 6.85 -14.53
CA ARG A 25 14.40 5.74 -14.14
C ARG A 25 14.73 5.65 -12.65
N ARG A 26 14.29 6.60 -11.82
CA ARG A 26 14.71 6.65 -10.41
C ARG A 26 14.11 5.57 -9.49
N GLY A 27 13.33 4.65 -10.03
CA GLY A 27 12.92 3.43 -9.33
C GLY A 27 12.50 2.25 -10.24
N SER A 28 12.64 2.37 -11.56
CA SER A 28 12.37 1.25 -12.48
C SER A 28 13.44 0.16 -12.37
N ILE A 29 13.02 -1.10 -12.21
CA ILE A 29 13.91 -2.27 -12.19
C ILE A 29 13.94 -2.95 -13.56
N SER A 30 15.14 -3.14 -14.12
CA SER A 30 15.33 -3.92 -15.35
C SER A 30 15.90 -5.30 -15.03
N GLN A 31 15.28 -6.35 -15.55
CA GLN A 31 15.71 -7.74 -15.33
C GLN A 31 15.30 -8.65 -16.49
N VAL A 32 15.92 -9.84 -16.60
CA VAL A 32 15.54 -10.83 -17.61
C VAL A 32 14.40 -11.71 -17.11
N CYS A 33 13.42 -11.94 -17.97
CA CYS A 33 12.30 -12.84 -17.73
C CYS A 33 12.20 -13.85 -18.88
N ALA A 34 11.91 -15.11 -18.56
CA ALA A 34 11.77 -16.17 -19.56
C ALA A 34 10.81 -17.25 -19.05
N CYS A 35 10.39 -18.15 -19.94
CA CYS A 35 9.81 -19.42 -19.51
C CYS A 35 10.81 -20.52 -19.72
N ILE A 36 11.26 -21.10 -18.62
CA ILE A 36 12.17 -22.23 -18.59
C ILE A 36 11.36 -23.52 -18.72
N SER A 37 11.92 -24.47 -19.46
CA SER A 37 11.45 -25.85 -19.51
C SER A 37 12.66 -26.75 -19.69
N GLY A 38 12.70 -27.86 -18.96
CA GLY A 38 13.79 -28.82 -19.06
C GLY A 38 14.33 -29.29 -17.71
N ASP A 39 15.43 -30.03 -17.74
CA ASP A 39 15.98 -30.68 -16.55
C ASP A 39 16.82 -29.73 -15.70
N LEU A 40 16.67 -29.80 -14.38
CA LEU A 40 17.60 -29.21 -13.44
C LEU A 40 18.86 -30.08 -13.36
N ARG A 41 19.85 -29.75 -14.20
CA ARG A 41 21.13 -30.48 -14.31
C ARG A 41 22.18 -29.90 -13.36
N LEU A 42 22.90 -30.77 -12.67
CA LEU A 42 23.94 -30.45 -11.70
C LEU A 42 25.33 -30.93 -12.17
N ASP A 43 25.46 -31.32 -13.45
CA ASP A 43 26.65 -31.97 -14.03
C ASP A 43 27.96 -31.23 -13.71
N SER A 44 27.93 -29.89 -13.75
CA SER A 44 29.08 -29.01 -13.48
C SER A 44 29.62 -29.13 -12.05
N TYR A 45 28.81 -29.59 -11.10
CA TYR A 45 29.17 -29.72 -9.69
C TYR A 45 29.60 -31.14 -9.30
N PHE A 46 29.42 -32.11 -10.19
CA PHE A 46 29.81 -33.52 -9.97
C PHE A 46 30.91 -33.97 -10.94
N GLY A 47 31.79 -33.04 -11.35
CA GLY A 47 32.95 -33.33 -12.20
C GLY A 47 32.56 -33.90 -13.58
N GLY A 48 31.46 -33.40 -14.16
CA GLY A 48 30.96 -33.83 -15.47
C GLY A 48 30.15 -35.13 -15.45
N LYS A 49 29.94 -35.76 -14.29
CA LYS A 49 28.97 -36.86 -14.16
C LYS A 49 27.57 -36.30 -14.39
N LYS A 50 26.77 -36.99 -15.20
CA LYS A 50 25.38 -36.61 -15.46
C LYS A 50 24.55 -36.78 -14.19
N VAL A 51 24.19 -35.69 -13.55
CA VAL A 51 23.39 -35.65 -12.32
C VAL A 51 22.22 -34.70 -12.55
N THR A 52 21.00 -35.20 -12.46
CA THR A 52 19.78 -34.44 -12.67
C THR A 52 18.91 -34.53 -11.42
N ALA A 53 18.50 -33.38 -10.88
CA ALA A 53 17.59 -33.33 -9.73
C ALA A 53 16.13 -33.66 -10.12
N GLY A 54 15.77 -33.36 -11.37
CA GLY A 54 14.48 -33.69 -11.98
C GLY A 54 14.13 -32.75 -13.13
N ALA A 55 12.97 -32.97 -13.75
CA ALA A 55 12.44 -32.13 -14.80
C ALA A 55 11.66 -30.94 -14.22
N LEU A 56 12.06 -29.71 -14.58
CA LEU A 56 11.27 -28.51 -14.34
C LEU A 56 10.20 -28.42 -15.43
N GLY A 57 8.93 -28.49 -15.02
CA GLY A 57 7.80 -28.19 -15.90
C GLY A 57 7.89 -26.76 -16.44
N GLU A 58 7.11 -26.45 -17.48
CA GLU A 58 7.08 -25.11 -18.06
C GLU A 58 6.71 -24.08 -16.99
N SER A 59 7.68 -23.23 -16.64
CA SER A 59 7.56 -22.23 -15.59
C SER A 59 8.05 -20.91 -16.14
N CYS A 60 7.28 -19.85 -15.94
CA CYS A 60 7.59 -18.50 -16.39
C CYS A 60 8.01 -17.64 -15.20
N LEU A 61 9.22 -17.11 -15.22
CA LEU A 61 9.80 -16.39 -14.09
C LEU A 61 10.78 -15.31 -14.55
N CYS A 62 10.89 -14.27 -13.74
CA CYS A 62 11.94 -13.28 -13.82
C CYS A 62 13.06 -13.59 -12.82
N GLU A 63 14.24 -12.99 -12.99
CA GLU A 63 15.38 -13.16 -12.07
C GLU A 63 15.01 -12.91 -10.60
N SER A 64 14.16 -11.91 -10.33
CA SER A 64 13.68 -11.58 -8.98
C SER A 64 12.79 -12.66 -8.35
N ASP A 65 12.17 -13.52 -9.15
CA ASP A 65 11.23 -14.55 -8.67
C ASP A 65 11.95 -15.85 -8.28
N VAL A 66 13.23 -15.98 -8.67
CA VAL A 66 14.02 -17.20 -8.49
C VAL A 66 14.08 -17.68 -7.04
N PRO A 67 14.33 -16.85 -6.01
CA PRO A 67 14.41 -17.33 -4.62
C PRO A 67 13.09 -17.97 -4.15
N THR A 68 11.96 -17.35 -4.49
CA THR A 68 10.62 -17.87 -4.15
C THR A 68 10.30 -19.14 -4.94
N PHE A 69 10.67 -19.18 -6.23
CA PHE A 69 10.49 -20.37 -7.06
C PHE A 69 11.31 -21.56 -6.54
N VAL A 70 12.59 -21.35 -6.23
CA VAL A 70 13.51 -22.40 -5.76
C VAL A 70 13.07 -22.96 -4.40
N SER A 71 12.63 -22.11 -3.49
CA SER A 71 12.10 -22.53 -2.18
C SER A 71 10.73 -23.20 -2.27
N GLY A 72 9.92 -22.90 -3.29
CA GLY A 72 8.60 -23.48 -3.50
C GLY A 72 8.59 -24.79 -4.31
N ASN A 73 9.56 -25.00 -5.21
CA ASN A 73 9.55 -26.09 -6.17
C ASN A 73 10.24 -27.38 -5.63
N ASN A 74 9.55 -28.51 -5.69
CA ASN A 74 10.06 -29.79 -5.16
C ASN A 74 11.31 -30.31 -5.91
N VAL A 75 11.42 -30.08 -7.21
CA VAL A 75 12.60 -30.47 -8.00
C VAL A 75 13.80 -29.62 -7.60
N CYS A 76 13.57 -28.32 -7.38
CA CYS A 76 14.59 -27.43 -6.84
C CYS A 76 15.04 -27.91 -5.45
N LYS A 77 14.11 -28.26 -4.55
CA LYS A 77 14.44 -28.80 -3.21
C LYS A 77 15.32 -30.05 -3.26
N ASN A 78 15.04 -30.99 -4.15
CA ASN A 78 15.92 -32.15 -4.36
C ASN A 78 17.34 -31.70 -4.77
N GLY A 79 17.46 -30.68 -5.62
CA GLY A 79 18.75 -30.09 -5.98
C GLY A 79 19.43 -29.39 -4.80
N ILE A 80 18.65 -28.71 -3.94
CA ILE A 80 19.16 -28.04 -2.74
C ILE A 80 19.81 -29.06 -1.79
N ASP A 81 19.19 -30.22 -1.60
CA ASP A 81 19.75 -31.29 -0.77
C ASP A 81 21.07 -31.86 -1.31
N MET A 82 21.34 -31.68 -2.61
CA MET A 82 22.56 -32.18 -3.27
C MET A 82 23.69 -31.16 -3.33
N VAL A 83 23.38 -29.89 -3.61
CA VAL A 83 24.39 -28.84 -3.89
C VAL A 83 24.16 -27.52 -3.14
N GLY A 84 23.06 -27.38 -2.40
CA GLY A 84 22.73 -26.17 -1.64
C GLY A 84 21.93 -25.12 -2.42
N GLN A 85 21.25 -24.25 -1.69
CA GLN A 85 20.27 -23.28 -2.24
C GLN A 85 20.88 -22.28 -3.21
N ALA A 86 21.99 -21.63 -2.83
CA ALA A 86 22.62 -20.59 -3.66
C ALA A 86 23.05 -21.13 -5.03
N ILE A 87 23.48 -22.39 -5.11
CA ILE A 87 23.85 -23.03 -6.37
C ILE A 87 22.61 -23.29 -7.24
N VAL A 88 21.52 -23.79 -6.66
CA VAL A 88 20.27 -24.01 -7.41
C VAL A 88 19.71 -22.69 -7.93
N GLU A 89 19.70 -21.63 -7.14
CA GLU A 89 19.28 -20.29 -7.58
C GLU A 89 20.14 -19.79 -8.74
N PHE A 90 21.46 -19.94 -8.67
CA PHE A 90 22.36 -19.58 -9.76
C PHE A 90 22.06 -20.35 -11.05
N ILE A 91 21.88 -21.68 -10.96
CA ILE A 91 21.55 -22.51 -12.13
C ILE A 91 20.23 -22.07 -12.77
N VAL A 92 19.20 -21.78 -11.95
CA VAL A 92 17.89 -21.33 -12.46
C VAL A 92 18.01 -19.96 -13.13
N VAL A 93 18.77 -19.01 -12.56
CA VAL A 93 19.05 -17.71 -13.21
C VAL A 93 19.74 -17.91 -14.56
N GLU A 94 20.71 -18.81 -14.64
CA GLU A 94 21.40 -19.12 -15.90
C GLU A 94 20.48 -19.78 -16.92
N MET A 95 19.55 -20.63 -16.49
CA MET A 95 18.51 -21.18 -17.37
C MET A 95 17.64 -20.06 -17.94
N ILE A 96 17.21 -19.09 -17.13
CA ILE A 96 16.44 -17.91 -17.58
C ILE A 96 17.24 -17.11 -18.62
N LYS A 97 18.53 -16.84 -18.34
CA LYS A 97 19.40 -16.06 -19.24
C LYS A 97 19.78 -16.80 -20.52
N SER A 98 19.75 -18.14 -20.50
CA SER A 98 20.07 -18.98 -21.65
C SER A 98 18.85 -19.32 -22.51
N CYS A 99 17.64 -19.12 -22.00
CA CYS A 99 16.40 -19.37 -22.74
C CYS A 99 16.34 -18.58 -24.06
N SER A 100 15.76 -19.21 -25.08
CA SER A 100 15.54 -18.61 -26.41
C SER A 100 14.39 -17.59 -26.40
N ASN A 101 13.41 -17.78 -25.53
CA ASN A 101 12.23 -16.92 -25.35
C ASN A 101 12.42 -15.87 -24.24
N LYS A 102 13.67 -15.56 -23.88
CA LYS A 102 13.97 -14.54 -22.86
C LYS A 102 13.68 -13.14 -23.36
N GLN A 103 13.31 -12.26 -22.45
CA GLN A 103 13.11 -10.85 -22.72
C GLN A 103 13.68 -10.02 -21.57
N THR A 104 14.35 -8.92 -21.90
CA THR A 104 14.73 -7.90 -20.92
C THR A 104 13.52 -7.02 -20.66
N CYS A 105 13.05 -7.03 -19.41
CA CYS A 105 11.87 -6.32 -18.97
C CYS A 105 12.27 -5.16 -18.08
N THR A 106 11.66 -3.99 -18.30
CA THR A 106 11.79 -2.83 -17.42
C THR A 106 10.45 -2.60 -16.75
N PHE A 107 10.42 -2.81 -15.44
CA PHE A 107 9.21 -2.68 -14.64
C PHE A 107 9.16 -1.29 -14.00
N PRO A 108 7.99 -0.63 -13.97
CA PRO A 108 7.83 0.63 -13.27
C PRO A 108 7.89 0.42 -11.75
N ASP A 109 7.98 1.51 -10.99
CA ASP A 109 7.88 1.48 -9.54
C ASP A 109 6.58 0.80 -9.07
N HIS A 110 6.66 0.10 -7.94
CA HIS A 110 5.55 -0.67 -7.34
C HIS A 110 4.97 -1.77 -8.24
N ALA A 111 5.68 -2.19 -9.28
CA ALA A 111 5.33 -3.38 -10.06
C ALA A 111 5.94 -4.63 -9.45
N THR A 112 5.14 -5.69 -9.38
CA THR A 112 5.59 -7.07 -9.13
C THR A 112 5.52 -7.84 -10.44
N PRO A 113 6.63 -8.46 -10.88
CA PRO A 113 6.63 -9.26 -12.10
C PRO A 113 5.57 -10.36 -12.09
N ALA A 114 4.97 -10.58 -13.26
CA ALA A 114 3.95 -11.60 -13.50
C ALA A 114 4.24 -12.23 -14.86
N CYS A 115 5.41 -12.88 -14.95
CA CYS A 115 5.89 -13.51 -16.18
C CYS A 115 4.95 -14.63 -16.62
N SER A 116 4.64 -14.69 -17.92
CA SER A 116 3.75 -15.69 -18.49
C SER A 116 4.20 -16.14 -19.89
N ALA A 117 3.58 -17.20 -20.41
CA ALA A 117 3.88 -17.70 -21.76
C ALA A 117 3.65 -16.63 -22.84
N SER A 118 2.57 -15.83 -22.71
CA SER A 118 2.16 -14.79 -23.67
C SER A 118 2.85 -13.44 -23.44
N ASN A 119 3.19 -13.09 -22.20
CA ASN A 119 3.83 -11.83 -21.86
C ASN A 119 4.93 -12.03 -20.81
N LYS A 120 6.19 -12.00 -21.23
CA LYS A 120 7.35 -12.14 -20.33
C LYS A 120 7.52 -10.95 -19.40
N CYS A 121 7.14 -9.76 -19.86
CA CYS A 121 7.20 -8.52 -19.10
C CYS A 121 5.84 -8.16 -18.50
N GLY A 122 4.97 -9.14 -18.31
CA GLY A 122 3.73 -8.94 -17.55
C GLY A 122 4.07 -8.55 -16.12
N PHE A 123 3.26 -7.67 -15.54
CA PHE A 123 3.39 -7.27 -14.14
C PHE A 123 2.04 -6.92 -13.55
N SER A 124 1.99 -6.94 -12.22
CA SER A 124 0.88 -6.45 -11.41
C SER A 124 1.35 -5.28 -10.55
N CYS A 125 0.45 -4.38 -10.17
CA CYS A 125 0.78 -3.29 -9.27
C CYS A 125 0.55 -3.72 -7.82
N GLY A 126 1.58 -3.58 -7.00
CA GLY A 126 1.53 -3.78 -5.56
C GLY A 126 1.17 -2.51 -4.80
N ASP A 127 1.20 -2.58 -3.47
CA ASP A 127 1.11 -1.42 -2.58
C ASP A 127 -0.12 -0.52 -2.80
N GLY A 128 -1.23 -1.08 -3.28
CA GLY A 128 -2.48 -0.35 -3.56
C GLY A 128 -2.46 0.51 -4.84
N TYR A 129 -1.36 0.49 -5.59
CA TYR A 129 -1.27 1.16 -6.88
C TYR A 129 -2.12 0.45 -7.94
N SER A 130 -2.56 1.20 -8.94
CA SER A 130 -3.39 0.69 -10.03
C SER A 130 -2.66 0.80 -11.37
N LEU A 131 -2.87 -0.21 -12.21
CA LEU A 131 -2.32 -0.23 -13.56
C LEU A 131 -2.98 0.85 -14.41
N VAL A 132 -2.16 1.71 -14.99
CA VAL A 132 -2.60 2.76 -15.92
C VAL A 132 -1.80 2.62 -17.21
N ASN A 133 -2.52 2.59 -18.32
CA ASN A 133 -1.94 2.54 -19.66
C ASN A 133 -2.07 3.92 -20.31
N LYS A 134 -0.94 4.57 -20.60
CA LYS A 134 -0.90 5.84 -21.32
C LYS A 134 -0.02 5.70 -22.55
N ASN A 135 -0.58 5.94 -23.73
CA ASN A 135 0.14 5.88 -25.01
C ASN A 135 0.95 4.58 -25.19
N GLY A 136 0.33 3.44 -24.87
CA GLY A 136 0.99 2.12 -24.95
C GLY A 136 2.01 1.81 -23.85
N HIS A 137 2.23 2.71 -22.89
CA HIS A 137 3.10 2.49 -21.74
C HIS A 137 2.27 2.18 -20.49
N SER A 138 2.55 1.03 -19.89
CA SER A 138 1.94 0.58 -18.64
C SER A 138 2.74 1.10 -17.45
N SER A 139 2.07 1.72 -16.48
CA SER A 139 2.68 2.24 -15.25
C SER A 139 1.77 2.00 -14.05
N CYS A 140 2.35 1.80 -12.87
CA CYS A 140 1.60 1.72 -11.62
C CYS A 140 1.45 3.12 -11.03
N THR A 141 0.21 3.60 -10.91
CA THR A 141 -0.06 4.95 -10.40
C THR A 141 -1.08 4.89 -9.28
N CYS A 142 -1.00 5.84 -8.35
CA CYS A 142 -2.01 6.00 -7.31
C CYS A 142 -3.14 6.89 -7.85
N PRO A 143 -4.32 6.34 -8.20
CA PRO A 143 -5.37 7.13 -8.81
C PRO A 143 -6.04 8.05 -7.79
N SER A 144 -6.38 9.27 -8.21
CA SER A 144 -7.26 10.15 -7.43
C SER A 144 -8.60 9.45 -7.13
N PRO A 145 -9.17 9.55 -5.91
CA PRO A 145 -8.81 10.47 -4.81
C PRO A 145 -7.77 9.95 -3.81
N LYS A 146 -7.14 8.79 -4.07
CA LYS A 146 -6.18 8.15 -3.16
C LYS A 146 -4.88 8.96 -3.02
N SER A 147 -4.17 8.74 -1.92
CA SER A 147 -2.89 9.37 -1.59
C SER A 147 -1.80 8.32 -1.37
N VAL A 148 -0.55 8.66 -1.69
CA VAL A 148 0.61 7.83 -1.37
C VAL A 148 1.08 8.15 0.05
N CYS A 149 1.04 7.15 0.94
CA CYS A 149 1.38 7.25 2.35
C CYS A 149 2.43 6.17 2.67
N ASN A 150 3.62 6.55 3.15
CA ASN A 150 4.73 5.61 3.43
C ASN A 150 5.03 4.63 2.28
N GLY A 151 4.99 5.12 1.03
CA GLY A 151 5.23 4.30 -0.16
C GLY A 151 4.06 3.42 -0.61
N LYS A 152 2.92 3.44 0.08
CA LYS A 152 1.70 2.72 -0.31
C LYS A 152 0.59 3.66 -0.75
N CYS A 153 -0.11 3.33 -1.83
CA CYS A 153 -1.30 4.04 -2.27
C CYS A 153 -2.50 3.59 -1.42
N SER A 154 -3.08 4.53 -0.66
CA SER A 154 -4.20 4.29 0.24
C SER A 154 -5.29 5.35 0.04
N ASN A 155 -6.52 5.04 0.42
CA ASN A 155 -7.62 6.00 0.37
C ASN A 155 -7.38 7.19 1.33
N SER A 156 -6.66 6.95 2.42
CA SER A 156 -6.35 7.97 3.41
C SER A 156 -5.00 7.65 4.07
N CYS A 157 -4.29 8.69 4.46
CA CYS A 157 -3.06 8.54 5.23
C CYS A 157 -3.44 8.55 6.72
N PRO A 158 -3.09 7.51 7.50
CA PRO A 158 -2.91 7.69 8.94
C PRO A 158 -1.90 8.81 9.13
N SER A 159 -2.05 9.69 10.13
CA SER A 159 -1.22 10.88 10.36
C SER A 159 0.26 10.52 10.40
N GLY A 160 0.83 10.52 9.20
CA GLY A 160 2.03 9.78 8.86
C GLY A 160 2.82 10.67 7.94
N ARG A 161 3.22 11.82 8.50
CA ARG A 161 4.23 12.74 7.98
C ARG A 161 4.13 12.93 6.47
N SER A 162 3.05 13.54 6.02
CA SER A 162 3.10 14.32 4.79
C SER A 162 4.00 15.54 5.07
N LEU A 163 5.32 15.30 5.07
CA LEU A 163 6.44 16.22 5.34
C LEU A 163 6.09 17.35 6.33
N PRO A 164 6.50 17.28 7.61
CA PRO A 164 6.36 18.42 8.47
C PRO A 164 7.29 19.49 7.91
N GLU A 165 6.72 20.50 7.26
CA GLU A 165 7.37 21.80 7.18
C GLU A 165 7.31 22.37 8.59
N LYS A 166 8.13 21.80 9.48
CA LYS A 166 8.27 22.21 10.87
C LYS A 166 8.81 23.63 10.83
N ARG A 167 7.93 24.63 10.87
CA ARG A 167 8.30 26.03 10.73
C ARG A 167 8.08 26.79 12.03
N ASN A 168 9.22 27.28 12.51
CA ASN A 168 9.49 28.32 13.49
C ASN A 168 8.34 28.79 14.40
N HIS A 169 8.63 28.73 15.70
CA HIS A 169 7.89 29.25 16.85
C HIS A 169 7.59 30.77 16.83
N LEU A 170 7.77 31.47 15.71
CA LEU A 170 7.64 32.93 15.63
C LEU A 170 6.21 33.43 15.49
N HIS A 171 5.26 32.61 15.03
CA HIS A 171 3.85 33.01 14.91
C HIS A 171 2.95 31.90 15.45
N TYR A 172 2.28 32.17 16.58
CA TYR A 172 1.29 31.29 17.22
C TYR A 172 -0.05 32.03 17.30
N GLY A 173 -1.14 31.41 16.86
CA GLY A 173 -2.49 31.99 16.81
C GLY A 173 -3.09 32.06 15.40
N GLN A 174 -4.06 32.95 15.15
CA GLN A 174 -4.81 33.01 13.89
C GLN A 174 -3.95 33.19 12.62
N GLN A 175 -2.77 33.81 12.74
CA GLN A 175 -1.85 34.00 11.61
C GLN A 175 -1.21 32.67 11.17
N THR A 176 -1.06 31.71 12.08
CA THR A 176 -0.48 30.39 11.82
C THR A 176 -1.35 29.60 10.84
N GLN A 177 -2.67 29.76 10.89
CA GLN A 177 -3.60 29.10 9.97
C GLN A 177 -3.40 29.53 8.50
N ARG A 178 -2.81 30.70 8.25
CA ARG A 178 -2.53 31.19 6.88
C ARG A 178 -1.23 30.64 6.29
N VAL A 179 -0.44 29.92 7.09
CA VAL A 179 0.86 29.36 6.65
C VAL A 179 0.67 28.09 5.83
N CYS A 180 -0.39 27.33 6.10
CA CYS A 180 -0.65 26.07 5.42
C CYS A 180 -1.22 26.28 4.02
N ARG A 181 -1.02 25.27 3.16
CA ARG A 181 -1.52 25.26 1.78
C ARG A 181 -3.05 25.14 1.78
N PRO A 182 -3.73 25.51 0.67
CA PRO A 182 -5.18 25.30 0.56
C PRO A 182 -5.57 23.84 0.83
N GLY A 183 -6.61 23.63 1.64
CA GLY A 183 -7.05 22.29 2.08
C GLY A 183 -6.32 21.74 3.31
N TRP A 184 -5.27 22.42 3.78
CA TRP A 184 -4.52 22.04 4.98
C TRP A 184 -4.78 23.03 6.11
N MET A 185 -4.65 22.57 7.35
CA MET A 185 -4.84 23.38 8.56
C MET A 185 -3.65 23.26 9.49
N ALA A 186 -3.32 24.34 10.20
CA ALA A 186 -2.31 24.29 11.24
C ALA A 186 -2.93 23.66 12.49
N CYS A 187 -2.45 22.48 12.87
CA CYS A 187 -2.95 21.71 13.98
C CYS A 187 -1.91 21.64 15.09
N GLY A 188 -2.37 21.80 16.34
CA GLY A 188 -1.52 21.57 17.51
C GLY A 188 -1.07 20.11 17.55
N ILE A 189 0.10 19.87 18.14
CA ILE A 189 0.60 18.51 18.37
C ILE A 189 0.16 18.07 19.76
N ALA A 190 -0.69 17.03 19.85
CA ALA A 190 -1.09 16.45 21.13
C ALA A 190 0.13 15.93 21.91
N GLY A 191 0.25 16.32 23.19
CA GLY A 191 1.43 16.02 24.02
C GLY A 191 2.67 16.86 23.70
N GLY A 192 2.59 17.76 22.71
CA GLY A 192 3.62 18.75 22.43
C GLY A 192 3.57 19.96 23.38
N THR A 193 4.55 20.85 23.26
CA THR A 193 4.51 22.13 23.98
C THR A 193 3.44 23.05 23.38
N LEU A 194 2.95 24.04 24.15
CA LEU A 194 1.87 24.97 23.77
C LEU A 194 2.07 25.74 22.45
N ARG A 195 3.23 25.64 21.78
CA ARG A 195 3.51 26.32 20.51
C ARG A 195 3.98 25.36 19.41
N GLN A 196 3.79 24.06 19.60
CA GLN A 196 4.10 23.05 18.60
C GLN A 196 2.87 22.78 17.75
N TRP A 197 3.07 22.92 16.45
CA TRP A 197 2.03 22.72 15.47
C TRP A 197 2.63 22.19 14.17
N GLU A 198 1.79 21.58 13.34
CA GLU A 198 2.14 21.16 12.00
C GLU A 198 0.97 21.42 11.03
N CYS A 199 1.27 21.52 9.75
CA CYS A 199 0.21 21.56 8.74
C CYS A 199 -0.27 20.13 8.46
N ILE A 200 -1.57 19.89 8.60
CA ILE A 200 -2.22 18.60 8.32
C ILE A 200 -3.23 18.76 7.18
N ASP A 201 -3.28 17.78 6.27
CA ASP A 201 -4.29 17.70 5.21
C ASP A 201 -5.63 17.22 5.77
N ILE A 202 -6.43 18.15 6.27
CA ILE A 202 -7.75 17.87 6.87
C ILE A 202 -8.76 17.30 5.86
N GLN A 203 -8.44 17.22 4.57
CA GLN A 203 -9.31 16.62 3.57
C GLN A 203 -9.14 15.10 3.49
N ARG A 204 -8.01 14.56 3.97
CA ARG A 204 -7.57 13.17 3.73
C ARG A 204 -6.92 12.49 4.93
N ASP A 205 -6.57 13.22 5.97
CA ASP A 205 -6.00 12.68 7.20
C ASP A 205 -7.09 11.99 8.03
N LEU A 206 -6.83 10.75 8.45
CA LEU A 206 -7.80 9.93 9.19
C LEU A 206 -8.08 10.47 10.60
N GLU A 207 -7.06 10.96 11.28
CA GLU A 207 -7.13 11.37 12.68
C GLU A 207 -7.58 12.84 12.81
N SER A 208 -7.40 13.62 11.75
CA SER A 208 -7.69 15.05 11.64
C SER A 208 -8.71 15.34 10.53
N CYS A 209 -9.69 14.47 10.37
CA CYS A 209 -10.61 14.57 9.24
C CYS A 209 -11.57 15.75 9.44
N GLY A 210 -11.62 16.66 8.45
CA GLY A 210 -12.49 17.83 8.47
C GLY A 210 -12.01 19.00 9.34
N GLY A 211 -10.93 18.83 10.11
CA GLY A 211 -10.36 19.87 10.96
C GLY A 211 -9.23 19.36 11.84
N CYS A 212 -8.61 20.23 12.62
CA CYS A 212 -7.60 19.81 13.58
C CYS A 212 -8.24 19.14 14.81
N PRO A 213 -7.63 18.10 15.39
CA PRO A 213 -8.03 17.57 16.70
C PRO A 213 -7.76 18.55 17.84
N SER A 214 -6.67 19.31 17.74
CA SER A 214 -6.35 20.44 18.62
C SER A 214 -6.07 21.69 17.80
N ASP A 215 -6.80 22.77 18.07
CA ASP A 215 -6.63 24.04 17.35
C ASP A 215 -5.42 24.82 17.88
N VAL A 216 -4.66 25.46 16.98
CA VAL A 216 -3.54 26.35 17.32
C VAL A 216 -4.00 27.76 17.72
N VAL A 217 -5.29 28.07 17.52
CA VAL A 217 -5.88 29.39 17.79
C VAL A 217 -6.43 29.50 19.22
N SER A 218 -6.82 28.39 19.82
CA SER A 218 -7.39 28.38 21.16
C SER A 218 -6.27 28.43 22.21
N ALA A 219 -6.20 29.53 22.95
CA ALA A 219 -5.21 29.74 24.02
C ALA A 219 -5.27 28.67 25.12
N ASP A 220 -6.43 28.00 25.24
CA ASP A 220 -6.71 26.99 26.27
C ASP A 220 -6.65 25.54 25.73
N GLY A 221 -6.21 25.33 24.48
CA GLY A 221 -6.13 23.99 23.89
C GLY A 221 -7.49 23.34 23.63
N ASP A 222 -8.51 24.16 23.31
CA ASP A 222 -9.85 23.69 22.96
C ASP A 222 -9.82 22.62 21.86
N PHE A 223 -10.72 21.65 21.97
CA PHE A 223 -10.82 20.54 21.02
C PHE A 223 -11.22 21.12 19.66
N GLY A 224 -10.35 20.95 18.67
CA GLY A 224 -10.68 21.38 17.33
C GLY A 224 -11.77 20.48 16.72
N ARG A 225 -12.35 20.90 15.59
CA ARG A 225 -13.46 20.19 14.94
C ARG A 225 -13.04 18.95 14.13
N GLY A 226 -11.77 18.58 14.20
CA GLY A 226 -11.24 17.37 13.58
C GLY A 226 -11.82 16.12 14.19
N VAL A 227 -12.15 15.14 13.35
CA VAL A 227 -12.64 13.83 13.79
C VAL A 227 -11.61 12.79 13.44
N ASP A 228 -11.28 11.96 14.42
CA ASP A 228 -10.54 10.72 14.19
C ASP A 228 -11.50 9.63 13.71
N CYS A 229 -11.47 9.35 12.42
CA CYS A 229 -12.34 8.38 11.78
C CYS A 229 -12.09 6.93 12.26
N THR A 230 -10.92 6.63 12.85
CA THR A 230 -10.60 5.30 13.36
C THR A 230 -11.28 4.99 14.68
N THR A 231 -11.76 6.03 15.39
CA THR A 231 -12.50 5.88 16.65
C THR A 231 -13.98 5.55 16.45
N ILE A 232 -14.48 5.51 15.20
CA ILE A 232 -15.88 5.20 14.90
C ILE A 232 -16.16 3.74 15.35
N PRO A 233 -17.17 3.51 16.21
CA PRO A 233 -17.45 2.17 16.71
C PRO A 233 -17.78 1.17 15.59
N GLY A 234 -17.16 -0.01 15.65
CA GLY A 234 -17.44 -1.11 14.73
C GLY A 234 -16.81 -0.99 13.34
N VAL A 235 -16.01 0.06 13.04
CA VAL A 235 -15.33 0.17 11.75
C VAL A 235 -14.14 -0.77 11.66
N SER A 236 -13.95 -1.36 10.49
CA SER A 236 -12.75 -2.14 10.15
C SER A 236 -11.92 -1.48 9.04
N ASP A 237 -12.57 -0.71 8.16
CA ASP A 237 -11.93 0.08 7.13
C ASP A 237 -12.70 1.40 6.95
N VAL A 238 -11.96 2.50 6.98
CA VAL A 238 -12.49 3.86 6.99
C VAL A 238 -11.53 4.79 6.26
N SER A 239 -12.09 5.83 5.65
CA SER A 239 -11.35 6.85 4.93
C SER A 239 -11.83 8.26 5.30
N CYS A 240 -10.94 9.25 5.18
CA CYS A 240 -11.30 10.65 5.16
C CYS A 240 -11.38 11.12 3.71
N VAL A 241 -12.57 11.49 3.26
CA VAL A 241 -12.82 11.96 1.89
C VAL A 241 -13.46 13.34 1.94
N SER A 242 -12.77 14.33 1.40
CA SER A 242 -13.22 15.73 1.38
C SER A 242 -13.58 16.26 2.78
N GLY A 243 -12.78 15.88 3.78
CA GLY A 243 -12.96 16.30 5.18
C GLY A 243 -14.15 15.65 5.87
N ARG A 244 -14.57 14.45 5.42
CA ARG A 244 -15.63 13.65 6.05
C ARG A 244 -15.20 12.20 6.15
N CYS A 245 -15.48 11.58 7.29
CA CYS A 245 -15.30 10.14 7.45
C CYS A 245 -16.28 9.37 6.55
N ALA A 246 -15.75 8.42 5.80
CA ALA A 246 -16.47 7.47 4.96
C ALA A 246 -16.07 6.06 5.38
N VAL A 247 -17.05 5.29 5.85
CA VAL A 247 -16.88 3.91 6.30
C VAL A 247 -17.04 2.98 5.10
N GLU A 248 -16.00 2.23 4.78
CA GLU A 248 -15.98 1.29 3.67
C GLU A 248 -16.35 -0.13 4.13
N LYS A 249 -15.89 -0.51 5.34
CA LYS A 249 -16.14 -1.84 5.88
C LYS A 249 -16.29 -1.82 7.39
N CYS A 250 -17.29 -2.54 7.87
CA CYS A 250 -17.51 -2.77 9.30
C CYS A 250 -16.93 -4.12 9.76
N MET A 251 -16.64 -4.22 11.06
CA MET A 251 -16.30 -5.48 11.71
C MET A 251 -17.47 -6.47 11.64
N PRO A 252 -17.23 -7.79 11.75
CA PRO A 252 -18.30 -8.79 11.78
C PRO A 252 -19.37 -8.47 12.83
N GLY A 253 -20.64 -8.67 12.48
CA GLY A 253 -21.80 -8.30 13.32
C GLY A 253 -22.25 -6.84 13.15
N TYR A 254 -21.64 -6.10 12.22
CA TYR A 254 -22.03 -4.74 11.87
C TYR A 254 -22.11 -4.56 10.36
N LYS A 255 -23.04 -3.71 9.91
CA LYS A 255 -23.21 -3.26 8.53
C LYS A 255 -22.94 -1.77 8.41
N VAL A 256 -22.49 -1.34 7.24
CA VAL A 256 -22.30 0.09 6.94
C VAL A 256 -23.66 0.77 6.91
N SER A 257 -23.80 1.89 7.62
CA SER A 257 -25.03 2.66 7.66
C SER A 257 -25.38 3.24 6.29
N ARG A 258 -26.66 3.60 6.08
CA ARG A 258 -27.10 4.22 4.82
C ARG A 258 -26.37 5.53 4.50
N SER A 259 -25.90 6.25 5.51
CA SER A 259 -25.13 7.48 5.34
C SER A 259 -23.68 7.22 4.93
N GLY A 260 -23.18 5.99 5.08
CA GLY A 260 -21.79 5.61 4.86
C GLY A 260 -20.84 6.18 5.90
N ARG A 261 -21.32 6.55 7.09
CA ARG A 261 -20.51 7.28 8.09
C ARG A 261 -20.31 6.56 9.41
N HIS A 262 -21.01 5.45 9.64
CA HIS A 262 -20.90 4.68 10.87
C HIS A 262 -21.31 3.23 10.60
N CYS A 263 -20.97 2.36 11.55
CA CYS A 263 -21.39 0.96 11.54
C CYS A 263 -22.59 0.76 12.45
N GLU A 264 -23.58 0.02 11.97
CA GLU A 264 -24.79 -0.34 12.72
C GLU A 264 -24.76 -1.85 12.98
N PRO A 265 -25.12 -2.34 14.17
CA PRO A 265 -25.24 -3.78 14.40
C PRO A 265 -26.15 -4.43 13.35
N GLU A 266 -25.74 -5.58 12.83
CA GLU A 266 -26.64 -6.41 12.05
C GLU A 266 -27.65 -7.03 13.01
N GLU A 267 -28.90 -6.55 12.97
CA GLU A 267 -29.98 -7.26 13.64
C GLU A 267 -30.14 -8.62 12.97
N ASP A 268 -29.84 -9.69 13.72
CA ASP A 268 -30.18 -11.06 13.37
C ASP A 268 -31.70 -11.13 13.18
N THR A 269 -32.14 -10.93 11.94
CA THR A 269 -33.47 -11.35 11.52
C THR A 269 -33.45 -12.86 11.34
N THR A 270 -33.25 -13.58 12.45
CA THR A 270 -33.75 -14.95 12.58
C THR A 270 -35.27 -14.87 12.66
N ALA A 271 -35.90 -14.60 11.52
CA ALA A 271 -37.29 -14.94 11.32
C ALA A 271 -37.40 -16.46 11.45
N THR A 272 -37.95 -16.84 12.59
CA THR A 272 -38.40 -18.17 12.96
C THR A 272 -39.30 -18.76 11.86
N SER A 273 -38.82 -19.77 11.16
CA SER A 273 -39.64 -20.88 10.69
C SER A 273 -38.86 -22.15 10.94
N ASP A 274 -39.12 -22.79 12.08
CA ASP A 274 -39.45 -24.21 12.13
C ASP A 274 -39.55 -24.62 13.60
N ASP A 275 -40.76 -25.05 13.93
CA ASP A 275 -41.13 -25.65 15.20
C ASP A 275 -40.31 -26.92 15.49
N ASP A 276 -40.16 -27.12 16.79
CA ASP A 276 -39.94 -28.38 17.48
C ASP A 276 -38.52 -28.99 17.58
N LYS A 277 -38.01 -28.78 18.81
CA LYS A 277 -37.55 -29.84 19.73
C LYS A 277 -36.13 -30.37 19.48
N SER A 278 -35.18 -29.82 20.23
CA SER A 278 -34.45 -30.59 21.26
C SER A 278 -33.28 -29.78 21.83
N THR A 279 -33.47 -29.38 23.09
CA THR A 279 -32.53 -29.65 24.19
C THR A 279 -31.07 -29.21 24.06
N LEU A 280 -30.68 -28.38 25.04
CA LEU A 280 -29.40 -28.42 25.75
C LEU A 280 -28.23 -27.61 25.15
N ARG A 281 -28.23 -26.30 25.39
CA ARG A 281 -27.07 -25.51 25.88
C ARG A 281 -27.38 -24.01 25.79
N GLY A 282 -27.74 -23.39 26.91
CA GLY A 282 -27.96 -21.93 26.92
C GLY A 282 -28.29 -21.29 28.26
N LYS A 283 -28.17 -22.01 29.38
CA LYS A 283 -28.41 -21.44 30.72
C LYS A 283 -27.14 -21.12 31.51
N ILE A 284 -26.01 -20.85 30.85
CA ILE A 284 -24.74 -20.56 31.57
C ILE A 284 -24.15 -19.16 31.32
N VAL A 285 -24.70 -18.31 30.45
CA VAL A 285 -24.19 -16.92 30.35
C VAL A 285 -25.32 -15.90 30.33
N ALA A 286 -26.14 -15.91 31.38
CA ALA A 286 -27.04 -14.80 31.72
C ALA A 286 -27.25 -14.73 33.25
N ALA A 287 -26.14 -14.73 33.99
CA ALA A 287 -26.11 -14.44 35.43
C ALA A 287 -24.69 -14.03 35.85
N ALA A 288 -24.13 -12.99 35.22
CA ALA A 288 -22.86 -12.38 35.66
C ALA A 288 -22.75 -10.88 35.32
N ALA A 289 -23.86 -10.15 35.22
CA ALA A 289 -23.85 -8.71 34.96
C ALA A 289 -24.84 -7.93 35.85
N ALA A 290 -25.04 -8.38 37.09
CA ALA A 290 -25.87 -7.66 38.06
C ALA A 290 -25.42 -7.92 39.51
N PHE A 291 -24.17 -7.62 39.85
CA PHE A 291 -23.74 -7.35 41.23
C PHE A 291 -22.39 -6.63 41.22
N ALA A 292 -22.42 -5.32 41.43
CA ALA A 292 -21.45 -4.54 42.23
C ALA A 292 -21.70 -3.04 41.98
N GLY A 293 -22.75 -2.51 42.59
CA GLY A 293 -22.68 -1.16 43.14
C GLY A 293 -21.94 -1.24 44.47
N LEU A 294 -20.90 -0.43 44.62
CA LEU A 294 -20.29 -0.01 45.89
C LEU A 294 -20.00 1.47 45.68
N GLU A 295 -20.87 2.36 46.15
CA GLU A 295 -20.78 2.99 47.46
C GLU A 295 -19.43 3.69 47.69
N HIS A 296 -19.39 4.99 47.41
CA HIS A 296 -18.58 5.93 48.19
C HIS A 296 -19.50 7.01 48.73
N LEU A 297 -19.88 6.87 50.00
CA LEU A 297 -20.42 7.96 50.81
C LEU A 297 -19.27 8.75 51.47
N PRO A 298 -19.51 10.01 51.83
CA PRO A 298 -18.50 10.95 52.32
C PRO A 298 -18.31 10.85 53.84
N PHE A 299 -17.15 11.26 54.35
CA PHE A 299 -17.04 11.73 55.73
C PHE A 299 -15.96 12.82 55.84
N SER A 300 -16.40 13.98 56.30
CA SER A 300 -15.62 15.07 56.85
C SER A 300 -15.44 14.83 58.35
N GLU A 301 -14.24 15.09 58.87
CA GLU A 301 -13.97 15.98 60.01
C GLU A 301 -12.63 16.67 59.77
#